data_AF-A0A227KR11-F1
#
_entry.id   AF-A0A227KR11-F1
#
_cell.length_a   1.000
_cell.length_b   1.000
_cell.length_c   1.000
_cell.angle_alpha   90.00
_cell.angle_beta   90.00
_cell.angle_gamma   90.00
#
_symmetry.space_group_name_H-M   'P 1'
#
loop_
_entity.id
_entity.type
_entity.pdbx_description
1 polymer ?
#
loop_
_entity_poly.entity_id
_entity_poly.type
_entity_poly.pdbx_seq_one_letter_code
_entity_poly.pdbx_strand_id
1 'polypeptide(L)'
;MTTLFLWMGFLTILLLLILIVPLCTNRAKKQKESLPQINVDIYRDQFKELENELARGAISQQEYDEGREELERRVLEDTAVDNQVSYSNGKAGIYTAFALVLLVPFVAAAMWLMTQPLGDFRLDGGKYEGIVDYNTGQVVKNTGEMHDMDSAILKLKQHLDAEPGDINGWMMYGRTLLTLRKYPQAADAFEHALHLAPGNPVIMVDLADAIAMVQNQDLAGRPWELVNKALSVDPTNWKALMMGGTDYFNHGDYRMAVMYWERLLKHLSPNDNLVPAVKGSIQEARSLGQIVGPVQDTLPFGKPHGNNSSPVPMVSQMMQGGNSAMSQSIVPGDGHSPEDHKVEKAKPTHAISGIVELSPDLIEKVGDHTTLYVTARPASGSRAPIAQFQMKVLDFPAHFTVDNTMTPPMDMGAGTLDQHKEVIVTARLGKAGSIMPAAGDLEGTTGQPIPVNSKDVRIILNKVR
;
A
#
# COMPACT_ATOMS: atom_id res chain seq x y z
N MET A 1 16.46 -16.43 32.72
CA MET A 1 15.91 -15.09 32.38
C MET A 1 16.57 -13.96 33.17
N THR A 2 16.50 -13.92 34.50
CA THR A 2 17.06 -12.81 35.33
C THR A 2 18.52 -12.46 35.06
N THR A 3 19.38 -13.46 34.87
CA THR A 3 20.82 -13.28 34.57
C THR A 3 21.07 -12.56 33.23
N LEU A 4 20.20 -12.74 32.24
CA LEU A 4 20.36 -12.18 30.89
C LEU A 4 20.14 -10.65 30.92
N PHE A 5 19.18 -10.18 31.70
CA PHE A 5 18.93 -8.75 31.91
C PHE A 5 20.08 -8.03 32.63
N LEU A 6 20.77 -8.71 33.57
CA LEU A 6 21.96 -8.15 34.22
C LEU A 6 23.12 -7.94 33.23
N TRP A 7 23.33 -8.89 32.30
CA TRP A 7 24.33 -8.75 31.24
C TRP A 7 23.99 -7.64 30.24
N MET A 8 22.71 -7.48 29.86
CA MET A 8 22.27 -6.34 29.03
C MET A 8 22.44 -4.98 29.73
N GLY A 9 22.16 -4.91 31.04
CA GLY A 9 22.39 -3.69 31.84
C GLY A 9 23.87 -3.32 31.92
N PHE A 10 24.76 -4.31 32.09
CA PHE A 10 26.20 -4.08 32.07
C PHE A 10 26.71 -3.60 30.69
N LEU A 11 26.22 -4.22 29.61
CA LEU A 11 26.65 -3.90 28.25
C LEU A 11 26.24 -2.48 27.83
N THR A 12 25.06 -2.01 28.22
CA THR A 12 24.60 -0.64 27.92
C THR A 12 25.39 0.43 28.69
N ILE A 13 25.76 0.18 29.95
CA ILE A 13 26.64 1.07 30.72
C ILE A 13 28.04 1.15 30.09
N LEU A 14 28.61 0.02 29.65
CA LEU A 14 29.89 -0.04 28.96
C LEU A 14 29.88 0.79 27.67
N LEU A 15 28.81 0.64 26.87
CA LEU A 15 28.66 1.33 25.59
C LEU A 15 28.49 2.86 25.77
N LEU A 16 27.76 3.29 26.81
CA LEU A 16 27.67 4.70 27.20
C LEU A 16 29.02 5.29 27.63
N LEU A 17 29.84 4.55 28.39
CA LEU A 17 31.19 5.00 28.76
C LEU A 17 32.08 5.17 27.53
N ILE A 18 32.05 4.23 26.58
CA ILE A 18 32.79 4.30 25.31
C ILE A 18 32.38 5.51 24.47
N LEU A 19 31.12 5.96 24.55
CA LEU A 19 30.63 7.15 23.84
C LEU A 19 30.93 8.48 24.55
N ILE A 20 30.73 8.53 25.87
CA ILE A 20 30.83 9.77 26.66
C ILE A 20 32.29 10.21 26.89
N VAL A 21 33.20 9.26 27.13
CA VAL A 21 34.63 9.55 27.38
C VAL A 21 35.31 10.28 26.20
N PRO A 22 35.20 9.85 24.92
CA PRO A 22 35.76 10.60 23.80
C PRO A 22 35.06 11.95 23.57
N LEU A 23 33.75 12.08 23.82
CA LEU A 23 33.07 13.39 23.74
C LEU A 23 33.63 14.40 24.76
N CYS A 24 33.88 13.96 25.99
CA CYS A 24 34.45 14.81 27.03
C CYS A 24 35.94 15.13 26.83
N THR A 25 36.71 14.21 26.25
CA THR A 25 38.17 14.38 26.08
C THR A 25 38.58 15.08 24.78
N ASN A 26 37.86 14.91 23.66
CA ASN A 26 38.21 15.58 22.39
C ASN A 26 37.89 17.09 22.39
N ARG A 27 36.92 17.57 23.19
CA ARG A 27 36.58 19.00 23.24
C ARG A 27 37.76 19.88 23.68
N ALA A 28 38.57 19.41 24.63
CA ALA A 28 39.72 20.16 25.13
C ALA A 28 40.87 20.28 24.10
N LYS A 29 40.94 19.39 23.10
CA LYS A 29 42.03 19.36 22.11
C LYS A 29 41.70 20.13 20.82
N LYS A 30 40.43 20.18 20.41
CA LYS A 30 39.99 20.91 19.20
C LYS A 30 39.85 22.43 19.37
N GLN A 31 39.87 22.96 20.59
CA GLN A 31 39.66 24.39 20.85
C GLN A 31 40.90 25.28 20.57
N LYS A 32 41.99 24.73 20.01
CA LYS A 32 43.21 25.49 19.67
C LYS A 32 43.42 25.74 18.18
N GLU A 33 42.58 25.17 17.32
CA GLU A 33 42.49 25.50 15.89
C GLU A 33 41.20 26.29 15.68
N SER A 34 41.28 27.61 15.90
CA SER A 34 40.19 28.51 15.59
C SER A 34 40.06 28.65 14.07
N LEU A 35 38.87 28.33 13.56
CA LEU A 35 38.51 28.36 12.14
C LEU A 35 38.88 29.64 11.33
N PRO A 36 39.00 30.86 11.89
CA PRO A 36 39.36 32.05 11.10
C PRO A 36 40.71 31.98 10.38
N GLN A 37 41.65 31.14 10.82
CA GLN A 37 42.98 31.07 10.19
C GLN A 37 43.01 30.20 8.92
N ILE A 38 42.12 29.20 8.79
CA ILE A 38 42.11 28.28 7.65
C ILE A 38 41.69 29.01 6.36
N ASN A 39 40.76 29.97 6.43
CA ASN A 39 40.30 30.70 5.24
C ASN A 39 41.32 31.76 4.79
N VAL A 40 41.98 32.48 5.72
CA VAL A 40 42.90 33.57 5.39
C VAL A 40 44.13 33.09 4.60
N ASP A 41 44.69 31.93 4.96
CA ASP A 41 45.85 31.38 4.24
C ASP A 41 45.47 30.94 2.80
N ILE A 42 44.26 30.40 2.58
CA ILE A 42 43.76 30.03 1.25
C ILE A 42 43.61 31.28 0.36
N TYR A 43 42.97 32.34 0.87
CA TYR A 43 42.82 33.58 0.11
C TYR A 43 44.17 34.23 -0.20
N ARG A 44 45.13 34.17 0.73
CA ARG A 44 46.49 34.69 0.52
C ARG A 44 47.22 33.97 -0.62
N ASP A 45 47.02 32.67 -0.80
CA ASP A 45 47.61 31.94 -1.91
C ASP A 45 46.86 32.19 -3.23
N GLN A 46 45.54 32.44 -3.21
CA GLN A 46 44.79 32.87 -4.39
C GLN A 46 45.24 34.25 -4.92
N PHE A 47 45.50 35.23 -4.04
CA PHE A 47 46.06 36.53 -4.45
C PHE A 47 47.44 36.38 -5.13
N LYS A 48 48.32 35.50 -4.61
CA LYS A 48 49.63 35.25 -5.23
C LYS A 48 49.53 34.62 -6.61
N GLU A 49 48.58 33.70 -6.82
CA GLU A 49 48.45 33.09 -8.15
C GLU A 49 47.93 34.10 -9.17
N LEU A 50 47.02 34.99 -8.78
CA LEU A 50 46.56 36.10 -9.62
C LEU A 50 47.71 37.07 -9.97
N GLU A 51 48.58 37.41 -9.00
CA GLU A 51 49.82 38.18 -9.25
C GLU A 51 50.77 37.43 -10.22
N ASN A 52 50.93 36.11 -10.05
CA ASN A 52 51.77 35.28 -10.93
C ASN A 52 51.21 35.17 -12.36
N GLU A 53 49.89 35.13 -12.53
CA GLU A 53 49.24 35.13 -13.85
C GLU A 53 49.44 36.46 -14.59
N LEU A 54 49.28 37.60 -13.89
CA LEU A 54 49.60 38.92 -14.44
C LEU A 54 51.09 39.02 -14.80
N ALA A 55 51.99 38.60 -13.90
CA ALA A 55 53.43 38.64 -14.12
C ALA A 55 53.91 37.75 -15.27
N ARG A 56 53.18 36.67 -15.58
CA ARG A 56 53.40 35.79 -16.75
C ARG A 56 52.69 36.29 -18.03
N GLY A 57 51.92 37.37 -17.95
CA GLY A 57 51.13 37.90 -19.06
C GLY A 57 49.96 37.00 -19.49
N ALA A 58 49.48 36.12 -18.60
CA ALA A 58 48.36 35.23 -18.86
C ALA A 58 46.99 35.94 -18.73
N ILE A 59 46.94 37.00 -17.92
CA ILE A 59 45.80 37.91 -17.76
C ILE A 59 46.25 39.35 -17.98
N SER A 60 45.34 40.22 -18.40
CA SER A 60 45.56 41.66 -18.51
C SER A 60 45.50 42.37 -17.15
N GLN A 61 46.00 43.60 -17.09
CA GLN A 61 45.92 44.43 -15.88
C GLN A 61 44.46 44.64 -15.42
N GLN A 62 43.52 44.78 -16.36
CA GLN A 62 42.10 44.96 -16.03
C GLN A 62 41.49 43.69 -15.42
N GLU A 63 41.77 42.51 -15.97
CA GLU A 63 41.32 41.22 -15.43
C GLU A 63 41.92 40.94 -14.04
N TYR A 64 43.17 41.37 -13.81
CA TYR A 64 43.78 41.33 -12.48
C TYR A 64 43.03 42.24 -11.48
N ASP A 65 42.75 43.49 -11.86
CA ASP A 65 42.07 44.45 -10.97
C ASP A 65 40.65 43.97 -10.63
N GLU A 66 39.89 43.45 -11.60
CA GLU A 66 38.55 42.87 -11.42
C GLU A 66 38.58 41.60 -10.54
N GLY A 67 39.52 40.68 -10.78
CA GLY A 67 39.67 39.46 -9.99
C GLY A 67 40.09 39.72 -8.54
N ARG A 68 40.89 40.77 -8.33
CA ARG A 68 41.34 41.22 -7.01
C ARG A 68 40.19 41.79 -6.17
N GLU A 69 39.34 42.64 -6.76
CA GLU A 69 38.19 43.25 -6.05
C GLU A 69 37.19 42.18 -5.56
N GLU A 70 36.89 41.19 -6.40
CA GLU A 70 36.01 40.06 -6.02
C GLU A 70 36.61 39.20 -4.89
N LEU A 71 37.94 38.98 -4.88
CA LEU A 71 38.62 38.29 -3.78
C LEU A 71 38.58 39.09 -2.47
N GLU A 72 38.85 40.40 -2.52
CA GLU A 72 38.76 41.28 -1.34
C GLU A 72 37.34 41.31 -0.77
N ARG A 73 36.32 41.35 -1.65
CA ARG A 73 34.91 41.25 -1.25
C ARG A 73 34.57 39.93 -0.58
N ARG A 74 35.01 38.79 -1.13
CA ARG A 74 34.74 37.46 -0.54
C ARG A 74 35.39 37.29 0.83
N VAL A 75 36.61 37.79 1.02
CA VAL A 75 37.26 37.82 2.34
C VAL A 75 36.42 38.62 3.35
N LEU A 76 35.84 39.75 2.94
CA LEU A 76 34.96 40.56 3.78
C LEU A 76 33.61 39.88 4.06
N GLU A 77 33.00 39.20 3.09
CA GLU A 77 31.76 38.44 3.31
C GLU A 77 31.98 37.25 4.25
N ASP A 78 33.02 36.43 4.03
CA ASP A 78 33.37 35.27 4.89
C ASP A 78 33.75 35.68 6.32
N THR A 79 34.35 36.86 6.52
CA THR A 79 34.70 37.38 7.86
C THR A 79 33.55 38.13 8.54
N ALA A 80 32.53 38.58 7.80
CA ALA A 80 31.38 39.29 8.37
C ALA A 80 30.27 38.38 8.91
N VAL A 81 30.26 37.08 8.58
CA VAL A 81 29.20 36.12 8.98
C VAL A 81 29.38 35.58 10.41
N ASP A 82 30.48 35.90 11.13
CA ASP A 82 30.64 35.51 12.54
C ASP A 82 29.85 36.42 13.51
N ASN A 83 28.52 36.34 13.42
CA ASN A 83 27.64 36.87 14.46
C ASN A 83 26.49 35.90 14.77
N GLN A 84 26.55 35.35 15.98
CA GLN A 84 25.50 34.59 16.69
C GLN A 84 25.30 33.11 16.34
N VAL A 85 26.22 32.27 16.83
CA VAL A 85 25.79 31.13 17.67
C VAL A 85 26.54 31.13 19.01
N SER A 86 26.04 31.92 19.96
CA SER A 86 26.45 31.83 21.36
C SER A 86 25.95 30.53 21.99
N TYR A 87 26.68 29.43 21.80
CA TYR A 87 26.48 28.23 22.62
C TYR A 87 26.75 28.58 24.07
N SER A 88 25.71 28.63 24.88
CA SER A 88 25.83 28.92 26.31
C SER A 88 26.69 27.85 26.98
N ASN A 89 27.88 28.24 27.45
CA ASN A 89 28.78 27.40 28.25
C ASN A 89 28.24 27.23 29.68
N GLY A 90 26.99 26.76 29.79
CA GLY A 90 26.39 26.34 31.04
C GLY A 90 26.90 24.94 31.41
N LYS A 91 27.42 24.78 32.63
CA LYS A 91 27.80 23.47 33.21
C LYS A 91 26.64 22.45 33.23
N ALA A 92 25.41 22.91 32.98
CA ALA A 92 24.18 22.13 32.85
C ALA A 92 24.31 20.88 31.95
N GLY A 93 25.08 20.93 30.85
CA GLY A 93 25.21 19.79 29.93
C GLY A 93 25.80 18.51 30.55
N ILE A 94 26.62 18.64 31.60
CA ILE A 94 27.15 17.48 32.35
C ILE A 94 26.13 17.01 33.39
N TYR A 95 25.46 17.93 34.09
CA TYR A 95 24.46 17.58 35.10
C TYR A 95 23.20 16.95 34.49
N THR A 96 22.77 17.34 33.29
CA THR A 96 21.66 16.69 32.58
C THR A 96 22.01 15.27 32.14
N ALA A 97 23.25 15.02 31.70
CA ALA A 97 23.72 13.67 31.39
C ALA A 97 23.73 12.76 32.63
N PHE A 98 24.26 13.24 33.77
CA PHE A 98 24.21 12.50 35.03
C PHE A 98 22.78 12.27 35.55
N ALA A 99 21.89 13.26 35.41
CA ALA A 99 20.49 13.13 35.79
C ALA A 99 19.77 12.04 34.96
N LEU A 100 19.99 12.00 33.64
CA LEU A 100 19.43 10.95 32.77
C LEU A 100 19.94 9.55 33.14
N VAL A 101 21.23 9.39 33.41
CA VAL A 101 21.84 8.10 33.80
C VAL A 101 21.28 7.56 35.14
N LEU A 102 20.92 8.44 36.08
CA LEU A 102 20.30 8.03 37.36
C LEU A 102 18.78 7.86 37.27
N LEU A 103 18.09 8.65 36.44
CA LEU A 103 16.63 8.66 36.38
C LEU A 103 16.07 7.47 35.57
N VAL A 104 16.74 7.06 34.47
CA VAL A 104 16.29 5.95 33.63
C VAL A 104 16.18 4.61 34.39
N PRO A 105 17.18 4.17 35.19
CA PRO A 105 17.06 2.95 36.00
C PRO A 105 15.97 3.04 37.07
N PHE A 106 15.78 4.22 37.68
CA PHE A 106 14.80 4.41 38.74
C PHE A 106 13.37 4.40 38.21
N VAL A 107 13.12 5.00 37.05
CA VAL A 107 11.82 4.92 36.34
C VAL A 107 11.53 3.48 35.90
N ALA A 108 12.52 2.74 35.40
CA ALA A 108 12.37 1.33 35.04
C ALA A 108 12.02 0.45 36.26
N ALA A 109 12.69 0.65 37.40
CA ALA A 109 12.38 -0.05 38.65
C ALA A 109 10.99 0.33 39.20
N ALA A 110 10.61 1.61 39.14
CA ALA A 110 9.30 2.08 39.56
C ALA A 110 8.17 1.49 38.71
N MET A 111 8.32 1.44 37.38
CA MET A 111 7.34 0.78 36.50
C MET A 111 7.20 -0.71 36.84
N TRP A 112 8.31 -1.42 37.06
CA TRP A 112 8.30 -2.85 37.43
C TRP A 112 7.58 -3.13 38.75
N LEU A 113 7.76 -2.26 39.76
CA LEU A 113 7.04 -2.33 41.04
C LEU A 113 5.56 -1.97 40.89
N MET A 114 5.22 -0.98 40.07
CA MET A 114 3.84 -0.54 39.86
C MET A 114 3.00 -1.56 39.08
N THR A 115 3.63 -2.50 38.36
CA THR A 115 2.97 -3.64 37.70
C THR A 115 2.71 -4.86 38.60
N GLN A 116 3.13 -4.85 39.88
CA GLN A 116 2.93 -6.00 40.79
C GLN A 116 1.49 -6.27 41.30
N PRO A 117 0.63 -5.27 41.56
CA PRO A 117 -0.69 -5.51 42.19
C PRO A 117 -1.85 -5.73 41.21
N LEU A 118 -1.60 -5.65 39.90
CA LEU A 118 -2.55 -6.07 38.86
C LEU A 118 -2.15 -7.47 38.38
N GLY A 119 -3.08 -8.41 38.48
CA GLY A 119 -2.81 -9.85 38.39
C GLY A 119 -2.20 -10.33 37.07
N ASP A 120 -1.68 -11.56 37.11
CA ASP A 120 -0.91 -12.25 36.06
C ASP A 120 -1.70 -12.48 34.77
N PHE A 121 -1.82 -11.42 33.96
CA PHE A 121 -2.31 -11.47 32.58
C PHE A 121 -1.15 -11.22 31.62
N ARG A 122 -0.27 -12.21 31.46
CA ARG A 122 0.85 -12.18 30.51
C ARG A 122 0.47 -12.81 29.17
N LEU A 123 -0.47 -12.19 28.45
CA LEU A 123 -0.41 -12.24 26.99
C LEU A 123 0.76 -11.36 26.55
N ASP A 124 1.78 -11.95 25.92
CA ASP A 124 2.93 -11.21 25.38
C ASP A 124 2.53 -10.53 24.06
N GLY A 125 1.67 -9.52 24.20
CA GLY A 125 1.18 -8.68 23.11
C GLY A 125 2.27 -7.72 22.61
N GLY A 126 3.14 -8.23 21.75
CA GLY A 126 3.92 -7.41 20.83
C GLY A 126 2.99 -6.48 20.05
N LYS A 127 3.37 -5.20 19.90
CA LYS A 127 2.47 -4.16 19.40
C LYS A 127 2.20 -4.30 17.89
N TYR A 128 0.94 -4.60 17.55
CA TYR A 128 0.30 -4.51 16.23
C TYR A 128 0.89 -5.35 15.09
N GLU A 129 0.32 -6.55 14.88
CA GLU A 129 0.32 -7.33 13.62
C GLU A 129 -0.45 -8.65 13.87
N GLY A 130 -1.54 -9.01 13.18
CA GLY A 130 -2.46 -8.25 12.33
C GLY A 130 -3.76 -9.05 12.18
N ILE A 131 -4.87 -8.56 12.74
CA ILE A 131 -6.19 -9.19 12.57
C ILE A 131 -6.88 -8.50 11.38
N VAL A 132 -7.47 -9.28 10.48
CA VAL A 132 -8.28 -8.76 9.36
C VAL A 132 -9.54 -8.12 9.94
N ASP A 133 -9.75 -6.83 9.68
CA ASP A 133 -11.00 -6.16 10.01
C ASP A 133 -12.08 -6.55 8.99
N TYR A 134 -12.97 -7.44 9.42
CA TYR A 134 -14.08 -7.98 8.64
C TYR A 134 -15.19 -6.96 8.34
N ASN A 135 -15.11 -5.73 8.87
CA ASN A 135 -16.00 -4.63 8.47
C ASN A 135 -15.41 -3.76 7.34
N THR A 136 -14.10 -3.83 7.07
CA THR A 136 -13.40 -2.90 6.15
C THR A 136 -12.49 -3.55 5.11
N GLY A 137 -12.25 -4.87 5.20
CA GLY A 137 -11.61 -5.64 4.12
C GLY A 137 -10.10 -5.42 3.92
N GLN A 138 -9.41 -4.73 4.85
CA GLN A 138 -7.97 -4.50 4.73
C GLN A 138 -7.13 -5.68 5.23
N VAL A 139 -6.09 -6.04 4.46
CA VAL A 139 -5.11 -7.07 4.81
C VAL A 139 -3.91 -6.43 5.51
N VAL A 140 -3.76 -6.71 6.81
CA VAL A 140 -2.51 -6.45 7.53
C VAL A 140 -1.56 -7.63 7.29
N LYS A 141 -0.43 -7.40 6.63
CA LYS A 141 0.64 -8.40 6.52
C LYS A 141 1.28 -8.62 7.89
N ASN A 142 1.54 -9.88 8.27
CA ASN A 142 2.96 -10.23 8.47
C ASN A 142 3.30 -11.71 8.27
N THR A 143 4.57 -11.94 7.91
CA THR A 143 5.22 -13.25 7.83
C THR A 143 5.67 -13.72 9.22
N GLY A 144 4.78 -14.42 9.92
CA GLY A 144 5.13 -15.28 11.07
C GLY A 144 5.32 -16.73 10.61
N GLU A 145 6.33 -17.43 11.15
CA GLU A 145 6.72 -18.76 10.67
C GLU A 145 5.61 -19.80 10.83
N MET A 146 5.41 -20.62 9.79
CA MET A 146 4.34 -21.62 9.65
C MET A 146 4.43 -22.81 10.66
N HIS A 147 5.34 -22.77 11.62
CA HIS A 147 5.76 -23.90 12.44
C HIS A 147 4.97 -24.10 13.76
N ASP A 148 4.12 -23.16 14.18
CA ASP A 148 3.36 -23.24 15.44
C ASP A 148 1.81 -23.32 15.25
N MET A 149 1.35 -23.49 14.00
CA MET A 149 -0.07 -23.47 13.65
C MET A 149 -0.89 -24.56 14.37
N ASP A 150 -0.35 -25.78 14.52
CA ASP A 150 -1.03 -26.86 15.23
C ASP A 150 -1.14 -26.61 16.75
N SER A 151 -0.20 -25.89 17.37
CA SER A 151 -0.31 -25.54 18.80
C SER A 151 -1.31 -24.40 19.03
N ALA A 152 -1.37 -23.44 18.10
CA ALA A 152 -2.39 -22.39 18.11
C ALA A 152 -3.82 -22.99 17.97
N ILE A 153 -4.00 -23.96 17.07
CA ILE A 153 -5.25 -24.70 16.89
C ILE A 153 -5.61 -25.50 18.15
N LEU A 154 -4.64 -26.13 18.81
CA LEU A 154 -4.89 -26.85 20.06
C LEU A 154 -5.35 -25.91 21.19
N LYS A 155 -4.70 -24.74 21.35
CA LYS A 155 -5.09 -23.72 22.34
C LYS A 155 -6.48 -23.14 22.03
N LEU A 156 -6.77 -22.85 20.76
CA LEU A 156 -8.09 -22.39 20.33
C LEU A 156 -9.18 -23.45 20.61
N LYS A 157 -8.88 -24.73 20.35
CA LYS A 157 -9.82 -25.81 20.68
C LYS A 157 -10.06 -25.94 22.20
N GLN A 158 -9.01 -25.81 23.02
CA GLN A 158 -9.14 -25.81 24.48
C GLN A 158 -9.96 -24.62 25.00
N HIS A 159 -9.82 -23.44 24.41
CA HIS A 159 -10.68 -22.30 24.71
C HIS A 159 -12.15 -22.61 24.38
N LEU A 160 -12.42 -23.17 23.20
CA LEU A 160 -13.77 -23.55 22.77
C LEU A 160 -14.38 -24.73 23.56
N ASP A 161 -13.56 -25.54 24.24
CA ASP A 161 -14.03 -26.54 25.22
C ASP A 161 -14.45 -25.89 26.54
N ALA A 162 -13.83 -24.77 26.93
CA ALA A 162 -14.22 -24.00 28.12
C ALA A 162 -15.39 -23.02 27.84
N GLU A 163 -15.42 -22.42 26.65
CA GLU A 163 -16.39 -21.43 26.20
C GLU A 163 -17.12 -21.91 24.93
N PRO A 164 -17.95 -22.97 25.01
CA PRO A 164 -18.58 -23.58 23.84
C PRO A 164 -19.59 -22.68 23.12
N GLY A 165 -19.94 -21.52 23.69
CA GLY A 165 -20.84 -20.53 23.10
C GLY A 165 -20.16 -19.48 22.20
N ASP A 166 -18.83 -19.47 22.08
CA ASP A 166 -18.13 -18.48 21.24
C ASP A 166 -18.27 -18.82 19.73
N ILE A 167 -19.32 -18.25 19.12
CA ILE A 167 -19.59 -18.34 17.67
C ILE A 167 -18.38 -17.89 16.84
N ASN A 168 -17.70 -16.81 17.25
CA ASN A 168 -16.60 -16.23 16.47
C ASN A 168 -15.35 -17.12 16.55
N GLY A 169 -15.05 -17.65 17.73
CA GLY A 169 -13.98 -18.64 17.92
C GLY A 169 -14.24 -19.93 17.14
N TRP A 170 -15.47 -20.45 17.12
CA TRP A 170 -15.83 -21.61 16.28
C TRP A 170 -15.66 -21.33 14.78
N MET A 171 -16.08 -20.14 14.30
CA MET A 171 -15.86 -19.73 12.91
C MET A 171 -14.37 -19.58 12.58
N MET A 172 -13.57 -18.98 13.47
CA MET A 172 -12.13 -18.85 13.32
C MET A 172 -11.47 -20.23 13.25
N TYR A 173 -11.83 -21.13 14.17
CA TYR A 173 -11.34 -22.51 14.21
C TYR A 173 -11.65 -23.25 12.89
N GLY A 174 -12.89 -23.18 12.41
CA GLY A 174 -13.29 -23.75 11.12
C GLY A 174 -12.48 -23.20 9.93
N ARG A 175 -12.28 -21.88 9.85
CA ARG A 175 -11.50 -21.23 8.78
C ARG A 175 -10.01 -21.60 8.82
N THR A 176 -9.42 -21.73 10.02
CA THR A 176 -8.05 -22.21 10.18
C THR A 176 -7.91 -23.67 9.74
N LEU A 177 -8.91 -24.51 10.03
CA LEU A 177 -8.97 -25.90 9.58
C LEU A 177 -9.13 -26.00 8.05
N LEU A 178 -9.94 -25.15 7.40
CA LEU A 178 -10.00 -25.04 5.93
C LEU A 178 -8.63 -24.72 5.33
N THR A 179 -7.91 -23.74 5.91
CA THR A 179 -6.54 -23.38 5.48
C THR A 179 -5.58 -24.57 5.57
N LEU A 180 -5.69 -25.38 6.62
CA LEU A 180 -4.91 -26.62 6.76
C LEU A 180 -5.45 -27.82 5.97
N ARG A 181 -6.47 -27.62 5.12
CA ARG A 181 -7.16 -28.68 4.36
C ARG A 181 -7.76 -29.79 5.25
N LYS A 182 -8.02 -29.47 6.52
CA LYS A 182 -8.68 -30.33 7.53
C LYS A 182 -10.21 -30.19 7.38
N TYR A 183 -10.72 -30.48 6.18
CA TYR A 183 -12.09 -30.18 5.77
C TYR A 183 -13.20 -30.82 6.62
N PRO A 184 -13.11 -32.10 7.04
CA PRO A 184 -14.13 -32.70 7.91
C PRO A 184 -14.22 -31.98 9.26
N GLN A 185 -13.08 -31.71 9.91
CA GLN A 185 -13.07 -30.98 11.18
C GLN A 185 -13.54 -29.53 11.02
N ALA A 186 -13.29 -28.91 9.87
CA ALA A 186 -13.80 -27.57 9.56
C ALA A 186 -15.34 -27.57 9.47
N ALA A 187 -15.92 -28.58 8.81
CA ALA A 187 -17.37 -28.74 8.76
C ALA A 187 -17.95 -28.88 10.18
N ASP A 188 -17.41 -29.79 11.01
CA ASP A 188 -17.85 -29.97 12.40
C ASP A 188 -17.83 -28.64 13.19
N ALA A 189 -16.77 -27.84 13.05
CA ALA A 189 -16.65 -26.53 13.69
C ALA A 189 -17.72 -25.54 13.23
N PHE A 190 -18.05 -25.51 11.93
CA PHE A 190 -19.11 -24.66 11.41
C PHE A 190 -20.52 -25.17 11.75
N GLU A 191 -20.73 -26.49 11.95
CA GLU A 191 -21.99 -27.01 12.50
C GLU A 191 -22.24 -26.49 13.92
N HIS A 192 -21.20 -26.51 14.78
CA HIS A 192 -21.28 -25.93 16.12
C HIS A 192 -21.62 -24.44 16.06
N ALA A 193 -20.93 -23.66 15.21
CA ALA A 193 -21.24 -22.25 15.01
C ALA A 193 -22.68 -22.03 14.47
N LEU A 194 -23.17 -22.89 13.57
CA LEU A 194 -24.51 -22.78 12.99
C LEU A 194 -25.61 -23.17 13.97
N HIS A 195 -25.38 -24.13 14.87
CA HIS A 195 -26.30 -24.44 15.96
C HIS A 195 -26.46 -23.25 16.93
N LEU A 196 -25.39 -22.50 17.20
CA LEU A 196 -25.41 -21.30 18.02
C LEU A 196 -26.06 -20.10 17.30
N ALA A 197 -25.89 -19.99 15.98
CA ALA A 197 -26.42 -18.89 15.17
C ALA A 197 -27.13 -19.38 13.87
N PRO A 198 -28.30 -20.05 13.97
CA PRO A 198 -28.94 -20.79 12.86
C PRO A 198 -29.51 -19.94 11.72
N GLY A 199 -29.47 -18.62 11.87
CA GLY A 199 -29.86 -17.63 10.86
C GLY A 199 -28.68 -16.86 10.23
N ASN A 200 -27.42 -17.15 10.60
CA ASN A 200 -26.27 -16.42 10.06
C ASN A 200 -25.88 -16.94 8.66
N PRO A 201 -26.03 -16.14 7.58
CA PRO A 201 -25.74 -16.59 6.21
C PRO A 201 -24.24 -16.86 6.00
N VAL A 202 -23.35 -16.15 6.70
CA VAL A 202 -21.89 -16.35 6.57
C VAL A 202 -21.49 -17.76 7.03
N ILE A 203 -22.06 -18.23 8.15
CA ILE A 203 -21.78 -19.59 8.67
C ILE A 203 -22.34 -20.66 7.73
N MET A 204 -23.54 -20.45 7.16
CA MET A 204 -24.12 -21.38 6.20
C MET A 204 -23.21 -21.57 4.97
N VAL A 205 -22.63 -20.49 4.46
CA VAL A 205 -21.77 -20.54 3.27
C VAL A 205 -20.38 -21.11 3.59
N ASP A 206 -19.81 -20.78 4.75
CA ASP A 206 -18.55 -21.38 5.21
C ASP A 206 -18.69 -22.89 5.51
N LEU A 207 -19.84 -23.33 6.05
CA LEU A 207 -20.18 -24.75 6.20
C LEU A 207 -20.37 -25.43 4.83
N ALA A 208 -21.06 -24.78 3.89
CA ALA A 208 -21.26 -25.31 2.55
C ALA A 208 -19.92 -25.55 1.83
N ASP A 209 -19.01 -24.58 1.90
CA ASP A 209 -17.65 -24.67 1.36
C ASP A 209 -16.85 -25.81 2.02
N ALA A 210 -16.92 -25.94 3.36
CA ALA A 210 -16.27 -27.04 4.08
C ALA A 210 -16.78 -28.43 3.65
N ILE A 211 -18.10 -28.59 3.50
CA ILE A 211 -18.71 -29.85 3.06
C ILE A 211 -18.37 -30.13 1.57
N ALA A 212 -18.42 -29.11 0.71
CA ALA A 212 -18.08 -29.24 -0.71
C ALA A 212 -16.62 -29.69 -0.91
N MET A 213 -15.67 -29.18 -0.12
CA MET A 213 -14.28 -29.63 -0.15
C MET A 213 -14.10 -31.10 0.25
N VAL A 214 -14.97 -31.64 1.12
CA VAL A 214 -15.02 -33.10 1.40
C VAL A 214 -15.61 -33.87 0.22
N GLN A 215 -16.53 -33.26 -0.54
CA GLN A 215 -17.21 -33.84 -1.71
C GLN A 215 -16.49 -33.58 -3.05
N ASN A 216 -15.16 -33.39 -3.03
CA ASN A 216 -14.35 -33.10 -4.23
C ASN A 216 -14.80 -31.84 -5.01
N GLN A 217 -15.17 -30.78 -4.28
CA GLN A 217 -15.68 -29.50 -4.80
C GLN A 217 -17.08 -29.57 -5.43
N ASP A 218 -17.82 -30.67 -5.23
CA ASP A 218 -19.24 -30.75 -5.57
C ASP A 218 -20.10 -29.96 -4.57
N LEU A 219 -21.06 -29.19 -5.07
CA LEU A 219 -22.03 -28.44 -4.25
C LEU A 219 -23.37 -29.18 -4.11
N ALA A 220 -23.58 -30.29 -4.79
CA ALA A 220 -24.85 -31.02 -4.83
C ALA A 220 -25.38 -31.42 -3.44
N GLY A 221 -26.69 -31.31 -3.25
CA GLY A 221 -27.36 -31.64 -1.99
C GLY A 221 -27.13 -30.57 -0.91
N ARG A 222 -26.60 -30.98 0.25
CA ARG A 222 -26.57 -30.13 1.44
C ARG A 222 -25.76 -28.81 1.31
N PRO A 223 -24.61 -28.75 0.61
CA PRO A 223 -23.95 -27.47 0.35
C PRO A 223 -24.85 -26.51 -0.44
N TRP A 224 -25.54 -27.00 -1.47
CA TRP A 224 -26.50 -26.20 -2.25
C TRP A 224 -27.68 -25.71 -1.42
N GLU A 225 -28.24 -26.56 -0.54
CA GLU A 225 -29.29 -26.17 0.40
C GLU A 225 -28.84 -25.02 1.31
N LEU A 226 -27.62 -25.10 1.85
CA LEU A 226 -27.02 -24.06 2.68
C LEU A 226 -26.76 -22.76 1.91
N VAL A 227 -26.24 -22.83 0.68
CA VAL A 227 -26.03 -21.67 -0.21
C VAL A 227 -27.36 -20.97 -0.53
N ASN A 228 -28.42 -21.72 -0.86
CA ASN A 228 -29.74 -21.14 -1.09
C ASN A 228 -30.34 -20.53 0.18
N LYS A 229 -30.19 -21.20 1.33
CA LYS A 229 -30.66 -20.68 2.61
C LYS A 229 -29.93 -19.37 2.94
N ALA A 230 -28.62 -19.31 2.74
CA ALA A 230 -27.85 -18.08 2.90
C ALA A 230 -28.36 -16.95 1.97
N LEU A 231 -28.56 -17.23 0.68
CA LEU A 231 -29.10 -16.26 -0.29
C LEU A 231 -30.56 -15.84 -0.01
N SER A 232 -31.33 -16.65 0.71
CA SER A 232 -32.68 -16.28 1.16
C SER A 232 -32.67 -15.33 2.36
N VAL A 233 -31.59 -15.30 3.14
CA VAL A 233 -31.39 -14.40 4.29
C VAL A 233 -30.63 -13.14 3.88
N ASP A 234 -29.55 -13.30 3.13
CA ASP A 234 -28.72 -12.24 2.55
C ASP A 234 -28.62 -12.46 1.02
N PRO A 235 -29.52 -11.84 0.24
CA PRO A 235 -29.52 -11.94 -1.22
C PRO A 235 -28.37 -11.21 -1.93
N THR A 236 -27.44 -10.65 -1.15
CA THR A 236 -26.23 -9.94 -1.61
C THR A 236 -24.94 -10.64 -1.21
N ASN A 237 -25.03 -11.77 -0.50
CA ASN A 237 -23.88 -12.49 0.05
C ASN A 237 -22.88 -12.87 -1.05
N TRP A 238 -21.71 -12.21 -1.06
CA TRP A 238 -20.79 -12.30 -2.18
C TRP A 238 -20.29 -13.74 -2.42
N LYS A 239 -20.01 -14.48 -1.35
CA LYS A 239 -19.48 -15.85 -1.41
C LYS A 239 -20.57 -16.82 -1.88
N ALA A 240 -21.80 -16.68 -1.40
CA ALA A 240 -22.93 -17.48 -1.88
C ALA A 240 -23.25 -17.21 -3.36
N LEU A 241 -23.19 -15.95 -3.80
CA LEU A 241 -23.37 -15.59 -5.21
C LEU A 241 -22.23 -16.13 -6.09
N MET A 242 -20.99 -16.09 -5.62
CA MET A 242 -19.83 -16.66 -6.31
C MET A 242 -19.95 -18.18 -6.46
N MET A 243 -20.27 -18.89 -5.37
CA MET A 243 -20.47 -20.35 -5.36
C MET A 243 -21.63 -20.74 -6.27
N GLY A 244 -22.75 -20.01 -6.21
CA GLY A 244 -23.88 -20.17 -7.13
C GLY A 244 -23.48 -20.06 -8.61
N GLY A 245 -22.83 -18.96 -8.99
CA GLY A 245 -22.42 -18.77 -10.39
C GLY A 245 -21.43 -19.83 -10.88
N THR A 246 -20.53 -20.28 -10.00
CA THR A 246 -19.55 -21.33 -10.30
C THR A 246 -20.20 -22.69 -10.48
N ASP A 247 -21.19 -23.04 -9.67
CA ASP A 247 -21.93 -24.30 -9.79
C ASP A 247 -22.67 -24.40 -11.13
N TYR A 248 -23.44 -23.34 -11.47
CA TYR A 248 -24.15 -23.26 -12.75
C TYR A 248 -23.20 -23.28 -13.95
N PHE A 249 -22.00 -22.67 -13.84
CA PHE A 249 -20.97 -22.71 -14.88
C PHE A 249 -20.42 -24.12 -15.11
N ASN A 250 -20.04 -24.81 -14.03
CA ASN A 250 -19.48 -26.16 -14.07
C ASN A 250 -20.46 -27.20 -14.65
N HIS A 251 -21.76 -26.98 -14.45
CA HIS A 251 -22.85 -27.79 -15.00
C HIS A 251 -23.31 -27.38 -16.40
N GLY A 252 -22.71 -26.35 -17.00
CA GLY A 252 -22.97 -25.89 -18.38
C GLY A 252 -24.15 -24.92 -18.56
N ASP A 253 -24.81 -24.50 -17.48
CA ASP A 253 -25.87 -23.49 -17.54
C ASP A 253 -25.27 -22.09 -17.37
N TYR A 254 -24.60 -21.67 -18.43
CA TYR A 254 -23.90 -20.39 -18.51
C TYR A 254 -24.83 -19.17 -18.34
N ARG A 255 -26.14 -19.31 -18.60
CA ARG A 255 -27.10 -18.21 -18.45
C ARG A 255 -27.34 -17.90 -16.98
N MET A 256 -27.56 -18.94 -16.18
CA MET A 256 -27.69 -18.79 -14.74
C MET A 256 -26.37 -18.34 -14.11
N ALA A 257 -25.22 -18.89 -14.54
CA ALA A 257 -23.90 -18.45 -14.08
C ALA A 257 -23.70 -16.92 -14.23
N VAL A 258 -24.02 -16.39 -15.41
CA VAL A 258 -23.99 -14.94 -15.68
C VAL A 258 -24.93 -14.16 -14.76
N MET A 259 -26.13 -14.66 -14.46
CA MET A 259 -27.07 -13.98 -13.55
C MET A 259 -26.52 -13.85 -12.12
N TYR A 260 -25.95 -14.92 -11.56
CA TYR A 260 -25.32 -14.91 -10.25
C TYR A 260 -24.14 -13.93 -10.18
N TRP A 261 -23.27 -13.94 -11.20
CA TRP A 261 -22.10 -13.07 -11.24
C TRP A 261 -22.41 -11.62 -11.59
N GLU A 262 -23.41 -11.33 -12.44
CA GLU A 262 -23.87 -9.96 -12.69
C GLU A 262 -24.54 -9.38 -11.44
N ARG A 263 -25.25 -10.20 -10.65
CA ARG A 263 -25.76 -9.78 -9.34
C ARG A 263 -24.64 -9.50 -8.35
N LEU A 264 -23.62 -10.36 -8.30
CA LEU A 264 -22.41 -10.11 -7.51
C LEU A 264 -21.76 -8.76 -7.89
N LEU A 265 -21.52 -8.51 -9.18
CA LEU A 265 -20.93 -7.24 -9.64
C LEU A 265 -21.72 -5.99 -9.26
N LYS A 266 -23.06 -6.06 -9.11
CA LYS A 266 -23.88 -4.91 -8.68
C LYS A 266 -23.63 -4.52 -7.21
N HIS A 267 -23.08 -5.43 -6.41
CA HIS A 267 -22.90 -5.25 -4.96
C HIS A 267 -21.43 -5.19 -4.53
N LEU A 268 -20.47 -5.47 -5.43
CA LEU A 268 -19.05 -5.25 -5.17
C LEU A 268 -18.66 -3.78 -5.36
N SER A 269 -17.75 -3.29 -4.54
CA SER A 269 -17.12 -1.97 -4.75
C SER A 269 -16.37 -1.95 -6.10
N PRO A 270 -16.36 -0.83 -6.84
CA PRO A 270 -15.67 -0.75 -8.15
C PRO A 270 -14.19 -1.12 -8.13
N ASN A 271 -13.53 -0.95 -6.98
CA ASN A 271 -12.12 -1.25 -6.74
C ASN A 271 -11.87 -2.60 -6.04
N ASP A 272 -12.90 -3.43 -5.88
CA ASP A 272 -12.76 -4.76 -5.28
C ASP A 272 -11.96 -5.70 -6.20
N ASN A 273 -10.98 -6.41 -5.62
CA ASN A 273 -10.10 -7.35 -6.33
C ASN A 273 -10.85 -8.51 -7.02
N LEU A 274 -12.08 -8.80 -6.61
CA LEU A 274 -12.97 -9.78 -7.26
C LEU A 274 -13.55 -9.25 -8.57
N VAL A 275 -13.71 -7.93 -8.77
CA VAL A 275 -14.38 -7.36 -9.94
C VAL A 275 -13.75 -7.78 -11.28
N PRO A 276 -12.40 -7.77 -11.46
CA PRO A 276 -11.79 -8.26 -12.69
C PRO A 276 -12.06 -9.76 -12.95
N ALA A 277 -11.96 -10.59 -11.90
CA ALA A 277 -12.20 -12.03 -12.00
C ALA A 277 -13.66 -12.33 -12.38
N VAL A 278 -14.62 -11.72 -11.69
CA VAL A 278 -16.06 -11.91 -11.94
C VAL A 278 -16.45 -11.40 -13.34
N LYS A 279 -15.88 -10.27 -13.80
CA LYS A 279 -16.04 -9.80 -15.19
C LYS A 279 -15.51 -10.81 -16.21
N GLY A 280 -14.35 -11.41 -15.94
CA GLY A 280 -13.77 -12.48 -16.76
C GLY A 280 -14.70 -13.69 -16.87
N SER A 281 -15.17 -14.22 -15.73
CA SER A 281 -16.09 -15.36 -15.68
C SER A 281 -17.42 -15.09 -16.41
N ILE A 282 -17.97 -13.87 -16.28
CA ILE A 282 -19.15 -13.45 -17.06
C ILE A 282 -18.85 -13.45 -18.56
N GLN A 283 -17.72 -12.91 -19.00
CA GLN A 283 -17.35 -12.87 -20.41
C GLN A 283 -17.16 -14.28 -20.99
N GLU A 284 -16.53 -15.18 -20.24
CA GLU A 284 -16.33 -16.59 -20.60
C GLU A 284 -17.67 -17.33 -20.72
N ALA A 285 -18.53 -17.25 -19.70
CA ALA A 285 -19.87 -17.85 -19.73
C ALA A 285 -20.74 -17.29 -20.87
N ARG A 286 -20.67 -15.98 -21.14
CA ARG A 286 -21.37 -15.37 -22.28
C ARG A 286 -20.85 -15.90 -23.62
N SER A 287 -19.55 -16.17 -23.74
CA SER A 287 -18.95 -16.79 -24.93
C SER A 287 -19.45 -18.23 -25.12
N LEU A 288 -19.29 -19.07 -24.09
CA LEU A 288 -19.67 -20.49 -24.12
C LEU A 288 -21.17 -20.70 -24.33
N GLY A 289 -22.01 -19.91 -23.66
CA GLY A 289 -23.46 -19.94 -23.79
C GLY A 289 -24.05 -19.11 -24.94
N GLN A 290 -23.21 -18.49 -25.78
CA GLN A 290 -23.62 -17.61 -26.90
C GLN A 290 -24.61 -16.50 -26.47
N ILE A 291 -24.40 -15.91 -25.29
CA ILE A 291 -25.35 -15.03 -24.62
C ILE A 291 -25.14 -13.57 -25.03
N VAL A 292 -25.94 -13.12 -26.00
CA VAL A 292 -25.98 -11.72 -26.46
C VAL A 292 -27.00 -10.90 -25.66
N GLY A 293 -26.62 -9.69 -25.27
CA GLY A 293 -27.49 -8.73 -24.58
C GLY A 293 -27.59 -8.91 -23.05
N PRO A 294 -28.31 -8.02 -22.35
CA PRO A 294 -28.46 -8.09 -20.89
C PRO A 294 -29.23 -9.36 -20.49
N VAL A 295 -28.78 -10.05 -19.43
CA VAL A 295 -29.58 -11.12 -18.83
C VAL A 295 -30.47 -10.51 -17.76
N GLN A 296 -31.77 -10.80 -17.79
CA GLN A 296 -32.69 -10.30 -16.78
C GLN A 296 -32.48 -11.08 -15.48
N ASP A 297 -32.37 -10.37 -14.36
CA ASP A 297 -32.21 -10.95 -13.03
C ASP A 297 -33.54 -11.57 -12.57
N THR A 298 -33.76 -12.80 -13.00
CA THR A 298 -34.93 -13.63 -12.67
C THR A 298 -34.58 -14.75 -11.70
N LEU A 299 -33.46 -14.63 -10.97
CA LEU A 299 -32.90 -15.68 -10.09
C LEU A 299 -33.98 -16.25 -9.15
N PRO A 300 -34.43 -17.50 -9.37
CA PRO A 300 -35.45 -18.11 -8.54
C PRO A 300 -34.79 -18.64 -7.26
N PHE A 301 -35.04 -17.98 -6.14
CA PHE A 301 -34.56 -18.46 -4.84
C PHE A 301 -35.03 -19.91 -4.59
N GLY A 302 -34.10 -20.83 -4.37
CA GLY A 302 -34.39 -22.16 -3.82
C GLY A 302 -34.85 -23.25 -4.80
N LYS A 303 -34.24 -23.38 -6.00
CA LYS A 303 -34.34 -24.62 -6.80
C LYS A 303 -32.97 -25.24 -7.09
N PRO A 304 -32.75 -26.54 -6.79
CA PRO A 304 -31.54 -27.26 -7.21
C PRO A 304 -31.51 -27.49 -8.72
N HIS A 305 -30.29 -27.66 -9.23
CA HIS A 305 -30.06 -28.19 -10.57
C HIS A 305 -30.85 -29.48 -10.79
N GLY A 306 -31.48 -29.60 -11.96
CA GLY A 306 -32.01 -30.87 -12.43
C GLY A 306 -30.85 -31.79 -12.80
N ASN A 307 -30.60 -32.82 -11.99
CA ASN A 307 -29.61 -33.88 -12.18
C ASN A 307 -29.55 -34.40 -13.64
N ASN A 308 -28.68 -33.83 -14.48
CA ASN A 308 -28.46 -34.21 -15.89
C ASN A 308 -27.26 -33.51 -16.57
N SER A 309 -26.14 -33.29 -15.87
CA SER A 309 -24.85 -33.00 -16.53
C SER A 309 -23.67 -33.52 -15.71
N SER A 310 -22.70 -34.14 -16.38
CA SER A 310 -21.47 -34.63 -15.74
C SER A 310 -20.54 -33.47 -15.42
N PRO A 311 -19.87 -33.46 -14.25
CA PRO A 311 -19.00 -32.36 -13.85
C PRO A 311 -17.78 -32.25 -14.76
N VAL A 312 -17.50 -31.04 -15.27
CA VAL A 312 -16.24 -30.70 -15.93
C VAL A 312 -15.31 -30.06 -14.88
N PRO A 313 -14.13 -30.64 -14.57
CA PRO A 313 -13.28 -30.16 -13.49
C PRO A 313 -12.46 -28.95 -13.93
N MET A 314 -13.04 -27.75 -13.84
CA MET A 314 -12.28 -26.51 -14.05
C MET A 314 -12.83 -25.33 -13.23
N VAL A 315 -12.41 -25.21 -11.96
CA VAL A 315 -11.76 -24.02 -11.36
C VAL A 315 -11.06 -24.47 -10.06
N SER A 316 -9.95 -25.20 -10.17
CA SER A 316 -9.09 -25.48 -9.00
C SER A 316 -8.05 -24.38 -8.73
N GLN A 317 -8.02 -23.31 -9.55
CA GLN A 317 -7.04 -22.21 -9.43
C GLN A 317 -7.57 -20.98 -8.67
N MET A 318 -8.86 -20.63 -8.74
CA MET A 318 -9.38 -19.47 -7.98
C MET A 318 -9.47 -19.76 -6.47
N MET A 319 -9.92 -20.97 -6.07
CA MET A 319 -10.00 -21.36 -4.65
C MET A 319 -8.66 -21.75 -4.03
N GLN A 320 -7.71 -22.32 -4.81
CA GLN A 320 -6.33 -22.53 -4.32
C GLN A 320 -5.51 -21.23 -4.30
N GLY A 321 -5.91 -20.22 -5.09
CA GLY A 321 -5.36 -18.87 -5.03
C GLY A 321 -5.62 -18.15 -3.70
N GLY A 322 -6.64 -18.55 -2.93
CA GLY A 322 -7.05 -17.88 -1.68
C GLY A 322 -5.93 -17.65 -0.67
N ASN A 323 -4.96 -18.58 -0.57
CA ASN A 323 -3.83 -18.49 0.36
C ASN A 323 -2.45 -18.38 -0.35
N SER A 324 -2.41 -18.11 -1.65
CA SER A 324 -1.12 -18.01 -2.40
C SER A 324 -1.09 -16.97 -3.51
N ALA A 325 -2.20 -16.31 -3.84
CA ALA A 325 -2.21 -15.02 -4.54
C ALA A 325 -1.97 -13.83 -3.58
N MET A 326 -1.77 -14.08 -2.29
CA MET A 326 -1.69 -13.08 -1.22
C MET A 326 -0.35 -12.32 -1.14
N SER A 327 0.44 -12.31 -2.21
CA SER A 327 1.76 -11.69 -2.28
C SER A 327 2.01 -10.82 -3.53
N GLN A 328 0.96 -10.31 -4.16
CA GLN A 328 0.94 -9.08 -5.01
C GLN A 328 -0.44 -8.42 -4.79
N SER A 329 -0.57 -7.40 -3.94
CA SER A 329 -0.56 -5.97 -4.34
C SER A 329 -1.41 -5.73 -5.60
N ILE A 330 -2.54 -5.01 -5.57
CA ILE A 330 -2.75 -3.64 -5.04
C ILE A 330 -4.20 -3.43 -4.53
N VAL A 331 -4.40 -2.45 -3.64
CA VAL A 331 -5.65 -1.90 -3.00
C VAL A 331 -5.34 -0.39 -2.71
N PRO A 332 -6.26 0.59 -2.42
CA PRO A 332 -7.73 0.76 -2.45
C PRO A 332 -8.16 1.86 -3.49
N GLY A 333 -9.35 2.51 -3.58
CA GLY A 333 -10.52 2.72 -2.70
C GLY A 333 -10.53 4.11 -2.01
N ASP A 334 -11.64 4.79 -1.66
CA ASP A 334 -13.10 4.56 -1.84
C ASP A 334 -13.95 5.84 -1.50
N GLY A 335 -15.25 5.87 -1.86
CA GLY A 335 -16.42 6.60 -1.28
C GLY A 335 -16.35 8.11 -0.87
N HIS A 336 -17.39 8.94 -1.06
CA HIS A 336 -18.78 8.79 -0.57
C HIS A 336 -19.80 9.74 -1.30
N SER A 337 -21.11 9.52 -1.05
CA SER A 337 -22.28 10.23 -1.63
C SER A 337 -22.60 11.60 -0.94
N PRO A 338 -23.48 12.48 -1.50
CA PRO A 338 -24.93 12.32 -1.27
C PRO A 338 -25.90 12.74 -2.41
N GLU A 339 -27.08 12.11 -2.38
CA GLU A 339 -28.42 12.62 -2.78
C GLU A 339 -28.78 12.93 -4.25
N ASP A 340 -30.09 12.88 -4.51
CA ASP A 340 -30.76 12.90 -5.81
C ASP A 340 -30.34 14.04 -6.75
N HIS A 341 -30.31 13.78 -8.06
CA HIS A 341 -31.17 14.45 -9.05
C HIS A 341 -31.04 13.86 -10.47
N LYS A 342 -32.20 13.48 -11.06
CA LYS A 342 -32.51 13.30 -12.50
C LYS A 342 -31.53 12.56 -13.42
N VAL A 343 -32.04 11.49 -14.03
CA VAL A 343 -31.44 10.78 -15.17
C VAL A 343 -31.14 11.72 -16.35
N GLU A 344 -29.87 11.99 -16.59
CA GLU A 344 -29.36 12.61 -17.82
C GLU A 344 -28.56 11.57 -18.62
N LYS A 345 -28.64 11.62 -19.95
CA LYS A 345 -28.01 10.61 -20.82
C LYS A 345 -26.49 10.68 -20.68
N ALA A 346 -25.86 9.56 -20.33
CA ALA A 346 -24.41 9.48 -20.16
C ALA A 346 -23.66 10.01 -21.40
N LYS A 347 -22.87 11.08 -21.21
CA LYS A 347 -21.96 11.61 -22.24
C LYS A 347 -20.84 10.60 -22.51
N PRO A 348 -20.26 10.56 -23.73
CA PRO A 348 -19.10 9.74 -24.02
C PRO A 348 -17.92 10.12 -23.09
N THR A 349 -17.44 9.15 -22.31
CA THR A 349 -16.24 9.29 -21.48
C THR A 349 -15.01 9.46 -22.38
N HIS A 350 -14.29 10.57 -22.18
CA HIS A 350 -13.08 10.88 -22.93
C HIS A 350 -11.87 10.45 -22.10
N ALA A 351 -11.07 9.52 -22.61
CA ALA A 351 -10.03 8.85 -21.82
C ALA A 351 -8.76 8.55 -22.64
N ILE A 352 -7.60 8.69 -22.03
CA ILE A 352 -6.29 8.42 -22.65
C ILE A 352 -5.64 7.28 -21.88
N SER A 353 -5.23 6.23 -22.59
CA SER A 353 -4.58 5.06 -22.00
C SER A 353 -3.22 4.78 -22.64
N GLY A 354 -2.33 4.14 -21.88
CA GLY A 354 -0.97 3.92 -22.35
C GLY A 354 -0.05 3.21 -21.35
N ILE A 355 1.24 3.23 -21.67
CA ILE A 355 2.33 2.70 -20.86
C ILE A 355 3.37 3.78 -20.57
N VAL A 356 3.86 3.79 -19.34
CA VAL A 356 5.07 4.51 -18.95
C VAL A 356 6.21 3.52 -18.81
N GLU A 357 7.37 3.85 -19.37
CA GLU A 357 8.63 3.11 -19.26
C GLU A 357 9.70 3.98 -18.61
N LEU A 358 10.73 3.35 -18.07
CA LEU A 358 11.89 4.02 -17.46
C LEU A 358 13.10 3.87 -18.37
N SER A 359 13.83 4.97 -18.63
CA SER A 359 15.10 4.91 -19.37
C SER A 359 16.14 4.10 -18.58
N PRO A 360 16.92 3.21 -19.21
CA PRO A 360 17.98 2.45 -18.55
C PRO A 360 18.94 3.32 -17.72
N ASP A 361 19.25 4.53 -18.21
CA ASP A 361 20.16 5.49 -17.58
C ASP A 361 19.66 6.06 -16.23
N LEU A 362 18.39 5.83 -15.90
CA LEU A 362 17.74 6.36 -14.69
C LEU A 362 17.32 5.26 -13.69
N ILE A 363 17.58 3.98 -13.98
CA ILE A 363 17.26 2.85 -13.09
C ILE A 363 17.89 3.05 -11.71
N GLU A 364 19.17 3.41 -11.64
CA GLU A 364 19.88 3.65 -10.36
C GLU A 364 19.36 4.90 -9.62
N LYS A 365 18.65 5.81 -10.31
CA LYS A 365 18.12 7.06 -9.74
C LYS A 365 16.67 6.95 -9.26
N VAL A 366 16.02 5.80 -9.42
CA VAL A 366 14.67 5.54 -8.90
C VAL A 366 14.65 5.68 -7.37
N GLY A 367 15.62 5.13 -6.65
CA GLY A 367 15.75 5.30 -5.21
C GLY A 367 14.46 4.95 -4.44
N ASP A 368 13.91 5.92 -3.71
CA ASP A 368 12.65 5.81 -2.96
C ASP A 368 11.43 6.42 -3.69
N HIS A 369 11.58 6.83 -4.96
CA HIS A 369 10.49 7.35 -5.79
C HIS A 369 9.56 6.20 -6.22
N THR A 370 8.42 6.06 -5.54
CA THR A 370 7.48 4.94 -5.68
C THR A 370 6.11 5.36 -6.22
N THR A 371 5.89 6.64 -6.53
CA THR A 371 4.58 7.16 -6.98
C THR A 371 4.69 7.82 -8.34
N LEU A 372 3.93 7.30 -9.31
CA LEU A 372 3.82 7.84 -10.66
C LEU A 372 2.63 8.79 -10.73
N TYR A 373 2.88 10.04 -11.08
CA TYR A 373 1.91 11.10 -11.32
C TYR A 373 1.78 11.31 -12.83
N VAL A 374 0.62 11.01 -13.41
CA VAL A 374 0.32 11.23 -14.83
C VAL A 374 -0.60 12.44 -14.94
N THR A 375 -0.20 13.45 -15.71
CA THR A 375 -0.97 14.68 -15.93
C THR A 375 -1.21 14.91 -17.41
N ALA A 376 -2.44 15.25 -17.78
CA ALA A 376 -2.78 15.73 -19.11
C ALA A 376 -2.95 17.26 -19.08
N ARG A 377 -2.30 17.96 -20.02
CA ARG A 377 -2.39 19.41 -20.19
C ARG A 377 -2.89 19.74 -21.61
N PRO A 378 -3.63 20.83 -21.83
CA PRO A 378 -3.98 21.29 -23.17
C PRO A 378 -2.70 21.48 -24.02
N ALA A 379 -2.76 21.11 -25.29
CA ALA A 379 -1.66 21.36 -26.23
C ALA A 379 -1.44 22.86 -26.52
N SER A 380 -2.48 23.68 -26.31
CA SER A 380 -2.48 25.13 -26.51
C SER A 380 -3.30 25.82 -25.41
N GLY A 381 -2.91 27.04 -25.04
CA GLY A 381 -3.57 27.82 -23.99
C GLY A 381 -2.96 27.63 -22.60
N SER A 382 -3.76 27.16 -21.64
CA SER A 382 -3.33 27.07 -20.23
C SER A 382 -2.24 26.01 -20.01
N ARG A 383 -1.25 26.35 -19.17
CA ARG A 383 -0.21 25.41 -18.72
C ARG A 383 -0.66 24.53 -17.54
N ALA A 384 -1.85 24.77 -16.99
CA ALA A 384 -2.40 23.95 -15.93
C ALA A 384 -2.83 22.57 -16.46
N PRO A 385 -2.78 21.51 -15.63
CA PRO A 385 -3.39 20.24 -15.98
C PRO A 385 -4.92 20.39 -16.10
N ILE A 386 -5.52 19.57 -16.96
CA ILE A 386 -6.97 19.37 -17.10
C ILE A 386 -7.42 18.00 -16.61
N ALA A 387 -6.49 17.06 -16.45
CA ALA A 387 -6.69 15.82 -15.74
C ALA A 387 -5.38 15.37 -15.06
N GLN A 388 -5.50 14.70 -13.92
CA GLN A 388 -4.40 14.21 -13.12
C GLN A 388 -4.75 12.88 -12.48
N PHE A 389 -3.88 11.89 -12.65
CA PHE A 389 -3.93 10.58 -12.05
C PHE A 389 -2.64 10.33 -11.27
N GLN A 390 -2.72 9.56 -10.19
CA GLN A 390 -1.54 9.11 -9.45
C GLN A 390 -1.70 7.65 -9.07
N MET A 391 -0.61 6.87 -9.17
CA MET A 391 -0.58 5.48 -8.76
C MET A 391 0.75 5.13 -8.11
N LYS A 392 0.77 4.16 -7.21
CA LYS A 392 2.02 3.56 -6.74
C LYS A 392 2.55 2.63 -7.83
N VAL A 393 3.83 2.76 -8.18
CA VAL A 393 4.52 1.92 -9.16
C VAL A 393 5.66 1.20 -8.45
N LEU A 394 5.74 -0.11 -8.68
CA LEU A 394 6.80 -0.97 -8.17
C LEU A 394 7.79 -1.35 -9.28
N ASP A 395 7.27 -1.62 -10.48
CA ASP A 395 8.03 -2.07 -11.65
C ASP A 395 7.57 -1.33 -12.92
N PHE A 396 8.43 -1.29 -13.94
CA PHE A 396 8.12 -0.75 -15.27
C PHE A 396 8.12 -1.89 -16.32
N PRO A 397 7.28 -1.85 -17.36
CA PRO A 397 6.37 -0.77 -17.74
C PRO A 397 5.11 -0.66 -16.85
N ALA A 398 4.69 0.57 -16.58
CA ALA A 398 3.50 0.88 -15.79
C ALA A 398 2.33 1.30 -16.70
N HIS A 399 1.20 0.59 -16.63
CA HIS A 399 0.00 0.93 -17.39
C HIS A 399 -0.78 2.05 -16.72
N PHE A 400 -1.26 3.03 -17.51
CA PHE A 400 -2.08 4.14 -17.01
C PHE A 400 -3.35 4.32 -17.84
N THR A 401 -4.36 4.94 -17.23
CA THR A 401 -5.53 5.50 -17.91
C THR A 401 -5.94 6.78 -17.19
N VAL A 402 -6.15 7.86 -17.93
CA VAL A 402 -6.62 9.15 -17.41
C VAL A 402 -7.88 9.54 -18.17
N ASP A 403 -8.98 9.74 -17.46
CA ASP A 403 -10.27 10.11 -18.06
C ASP A 403 -10.79 11.47 -17.59
N ASN A 404 -11.91 11.90 -18.18
CA ASN A 404 -12.55 13.18 -17.91
C ASN A 404 -13.18 13.33 -16.50
N THR A 405 -13.14 12.28 -15.66
CA THR A 405 -13.53 12.35 -14.24
C THR A 405 -12.33 12.63 -13.32
N MET A 406 -11.10 12.39 -13.79
CA MET A 406 -9.86 12.53 -13.01
C MET A 406 -9.36 13.98 -13.00
N THR A 407 -10.15 14.91 -12.46
CA THR A 407 -9.82 16.34 -12.40
C THR A 407 -8.66 16.63 -11.42
N PRO A 408 -7.80 17.63 -11.69
CA PRO A 408 -6.72 18.02 -10.77
C PRO A 408 -7.23 18.55 -9.42
N PRO A 409 -6.40 18.54 -8.35
CA PRO A 409 -6.81 18.99 -7.01
C PRO A 409 -7.18 20.48 -6.89
N MET A 410 -6.80 21.29 -7.87
CA MET A 410 -7.18 22.70 -7.98
C MET A 410 -7.64 22.97 -9.41
N ASP A 411 -8.88 23.41 -9.59
CA ASP A 411 -9.35 23.90 -10.87
C ASP A 411 -8.72 25.27 -11.17
N MET A 412 -7.87 25.29 -12.20
CA MET A 412 -7.16 26.47 -12.67
C MET A 412 -7.84 27.08 -13.92
N GLY A 413 -9.11 26.78 -14.15
CA GLY A 413 -9.91 27.29 -15.27
C GLY A 413 -9.48 26.75 -16.64
N ALA A 414 -8.82 25.60 -16.67
CA ALA A 414 -8.30 25.00 -17.91
C ALA A 414 -9.31 24.10 -18.65
N GLY A 415 -10.46 23.79 -18.02
CA GLY A 415 -11.51 22.96 -18.60
C GLY A 415 -11.27 21.45 -18.42
N THR A 416 -12.07 20.65 -19.11
CA THR A 416 -12.08 19.18 -19.03
C THR A 416 -11.57 18.53 -20.33
N LEU A 417 -11.19 17.23 -20.27
CA LEU A 417 -10.64 16.48 -21.42
C LEU A 417 -11.52 16.54 -22.68
N ASP A 418 -12.85 16.55 -22.56
CA ASP A 418 -13.80 16.63 -23.68
C ASP A 418 -13.86 18.00 -24.36
N GLN A 419 -13.31 19.05 -23.74
CA GLN A 419 -13.26 20.41 -24.28
C GLN A 419 -12.02 20.66 -25.17
N HIS A 420 -11.04 19.76 -25.12
CA HIS A 420 -9.78 19.87 -25.85
C HIS A 420 -9.67 18.77 -26.91
N LYS A 421 -9.14 19.10 -28.08
CA LYS A 421 -8.91 18.10 -29.15
C LYS A 421 -7.59 17.35 -28.96
N GLU A 422 -6.57 18.06 -28.48
CA GLU A 422 -5.21 17.56 -28.33
C GLU A 422 -4.64 17.98 -26.97
N VAL A 423 -3.87 17.08 -26.38
CA VAL A 423 -3.24 17.26 -25.07
C VAL A 423 -1.80 16.78 -25.09
N ILE A 424 -0.99 17.32 -24.19
CA ILE A 424 0.35 16.79 -23.87
C ILE A 424 0.23 16.03 -22.57
N VAL A 425 0.67 14.78 -22.55
CA VAL A 425 0.70 13.97 -21.33
C VAL A 425 2.12 13.96 -20.78
N THR A 426 2.23 14.20 -19.47
CA THR A 426 3.48 14.22 -18.71
C THR A 426 3.36 13.24 -17.55
N ALA A 427 4.29 12.29 -17.48
CA ALA A 427 4.42 11.33 -16.40
C ALA A 427 5.62 11.72 -15.53
N ARG A 428 5.46 11.67 -14.20
CA ARG A 428 6.50 11.99 -13.22
C ARG A 428 6.56 10.90 -12.16
N LEU A 429 7.71 10.26 -11.96
CA LEU A 429 7.96 9.38 -10.83
C LEU A 429 8.57 10.21 -9.69
N GLY A 430 7.86 10.27 -8.57
CA GLY A 430 8.24 11.04 -7.39
C GLY A 430 8.05 10.26 -6.09
N LYS A 431 8.39 10.90 -4.97
CA LYS A 431 8.19 10.31 -3.63
C LYS A 431 6.72 10.29 -3.24
N ALA A 432 6.32 9.33 -2.41
CA ALA A 432 4.95 9.22 -1.92
C ALA A 432 4.54 10.50 -1.16
N GLY A 433 3.41 11.09 -1.55
CA GLY A 433 2.88 12.34 -0.99
C GLY A 433 3.42 13.63 -1.62
N SER A 434 4.43 13.57 -2.50
CA SER A 434 4.93 14.75 -3.23
C SER A 434 4.00 15.13 -4.38
N ILE A 435 2.86 15.76 -4.07
CA ILE A 435 1.88 16.23 -5.07
C ILE A 435 2.53 17.24 -6.02
N MET A 436 3.25 18.23 -5.46
CA MET A 436 4.02 19.21 -6.23
C MET A 436 5.30 18.59 -6.80
N PRO A 437 5.75 19.03 -8.00
CA PRO A 437 7.03 18.57 -8.55
C PRO A 437 8.20 18.99 -7.67
N ALA A 438 9.06 18.04 -7.30
CA ALA A 438 10.26 18.28 -6.52
C ALA A 438 11.53 18.17 -7.40
N ALA A 439 12.64 18.73 -6.91
CA ALA A 439 13.95 18.51 -7.53
C ALA A 439 14.38 17.05 -7.33
N GLY A 440 14.85 16.40 -8.39
CA GLY A 440 15.21 14.99 -8.38
C GLY A 440 14.10 14.01 -8.82
N ASP A 441 12.85 14.47 -8.98
CA ASP A 441 11.79 13.66 -9.59
C ASP A 441 12.19 13.24 -11.02
N LEU A 442 11.83 12.02 -11.45
CA LEU A 442 12.06 11.55 -12.82
C LEU A 442 10.86 11.90 -13.70
N GLU A 443 11.06 12.56 -14.84
CA GLU A 443 9.99 13.08 -15.70
C GLU A 443 10.13 12.54 -17.15
N GLY A 444 8.97 12.33 -17.79
CA GLY A 444 8.83 11.95 -19.19
C GLY A 444 7.55 12.53 -19.78
N THR A 445 7.50 12.72 -21.10
CA THR A 445 6.32 13.30 -21.78
C THR A 445 6.16 12.76 -23.19
N THR A 446 4.96 12.85 -23.74
CA THR A 446 4.68 12.55 -25.16
C THR A 446 5.47 13.44 -26.12
N GLY A 447 5.92 14.63 -25.68
CA GLY A 447 6.75 15.57 -26.45
C GLY A 447 6.02 16.30 -27.56
N GLN A 448 5.10 15.62 -28.25
CA GLN A 448 4.12 16.19 -29.16
C GLN A 448 2.70 16.13 -28.55
N PRO A 449 1.79 17.01 -28.99
CA PRO A 449 0.36 16.86 -28.76
C PRO A 449 -0.16 15.51 -29.28
N ILE A 450 -1.07 14.89 -28.51
CA ILE A 450 -1.79 13.68 -28.90
C ILE A 450 -3.31 13.92 -28.84
N PRO A 451 -4.11 13.29 -29.72
CA PRO A 451 -5.57 13.39 -29.65
C PRO A 451 -6.13 12.91 -28.32
N VAL A 452 -7.17 13.57 -27.82
CA VAL A 452 -8.00 13.00 -26.75
C VAL A 452 -8.69 11.74 -27.29
N ASN A 453 -8.77 10.68 -26.47
CA ASN A 453 -9.12 9.30 -26.84
C ASN A 453 -7.98 8.46 -27.48
N SER A 454 -6.73 8.93 -27.43
CA SER A 454 -5.57 8.10 -27.79
C SER A 454 -5.42 6.90 -26.85
N LYS A 455 -5.19 5.73 -27.45
CA LYS A 455 -4.82 4.48 -26.77
C LYS A 455 -3.35 4.18 -27.05
N ASP A 456 -2.78 3.29 -26.25
CA ASP A 456 -1.41 2.77 -26.40
C ASP A 456 -0.33 3.87 -26.41
N VAL A 457 -0.58 4.97 -25.69
CA VAL A 457 0.35 6.10 -25.55
C VAL A 457 1.59 5.66 -24.78
N ARG A 458 2.77 5.76 -25.41
CA ARG A 458 4.05 5.39 -24.78
C ARG A 458 4.79 6.64 -24.28
N ILE A 459 5.15 6.65 -22.99
CA ILE A 459 5.92 7.73 -22.35
C ILE A 459 7.18 7.12 -21.73
N ILE A 460 8.35 7.70 -21.97
CA ILE A 460 9.61 7.24 -21.38
C ILE A 460 10.09 8.29 -20.38
N LEU A 461 10.29 7.89 -19.12
CA LEU A 461 10.95 8.71 -18.09
C LEU A 461 12.44 8.77 -18.41
N ASN A 462 12.90 9.90 -18.93
CA ASN A 462 14.26 10.07 -19.46
C ASN A 462 14.96 11.35 -18.97
N LYS A 463 14.32 12.12 -18.08
CA LYS A 463 14.87 13.35 -17.51
C LYS A 463 14.77 13.34 -15.99
N VAL A 464 15.78 13.90 -15.31
CA VAL A 464 15.70 14.30 -13.89
C VAL A 464 15.30 15.77 -13.83
N ARG A 465 14.39 16.13 -12.94
CA ARG A 465 13.85 17.49 -12.77
C ARG A 465 14.71 18.41 -11.92
#